data_AF-A0A933BUN9-F1
#
_entry.id   AF-A0A933BUN9-F1
#
_cell.length_a   1.000
_cell.length_b   1.000
_cell.length_c   1.000
_cell.angle_alpha   90.00
_cell.angle_beta   90.00
_cell.angle_gamma   90.00
#
_symmetry.space_group_name_H-M   'P 1'
#
loop_
_entity.id
_entity.type
_entity.pdbx_description
1 polymer ?
#
loop_
_entity_poly.entity_id
_entity_poly.type
_entity_poly.pdbx_seq_one_letter_code
_entity_poly.pdbx_strand_id
1 'polypeptide(L)'
;RPGAVAEIWAFGLRNPWRFSFDSRSGALFLGNVGQNDIEEVELVVRGRNYGWNFKEGTLFFHINGNEVGFASEDPDPSRGPIPPGLIDPIAQYDTHHEGHSVIGGYVYHGGAIPQLHQKYVFGEFALVFRFPLGPHDSGRLFSIKPGGQHGPREISQLIVVPGGALHLAVLGIGQDAHGELYVLGNISGVPFGTGGRVLKLVPAPEADD
;
A
#
# COMPACT_ATOMS: atom_id res chain seq x y z
N ARG A 1 -17.07 -3.39 22.43
CA ARG A 1 -16.75 -2.19 23.25
C ARG A 1 -18.08 -1.49 23.55
N PRO A 2 -18.36 -1.04 24.79
CA PRO A 2 -19.55 -0.25 25.07
C PRO A 2 -19.64 0.95 24.12
N GLY A 3 -20.80 1.17 23.51
CA GLY A 3 -21.02 2.25 22.53
C GLY A 3 -20.46 2.00 21.13
N ALA A 4 -19.77 0.88 20.87
CA ALA A 4 -19.36 0.52 19.51
C ALA A 4 -20.51 -0.18 18.76
N VAL A 5 -20.66 0.17 17.49
CA VAL A 5 -21.59 -0.46 16.54
C VAL A 5 -21.02 -1.83 16.14
N ALA A 6 -21.86 -2.88 16.11
CA ALA A 6 -21.41 -4.26 15.98
C ALA A 6 -20.79 -4.58 14.61
N GLU A 7 -21.19 -3.82 13.59
CA GLU A 7 -20.75 -3.86 12.20
C GLU A 7 -19.32 -3.35 12.02
N ILE A 8 -18.79 -2.57 12.97
CA ILE A 8 -17.43 -2.04 12.90
C ILE A 8 -16.43 -3.16 13.21
N TRP A 9 -15.75 -3.65 12.18
CA TRP A 9 -14.69 -4.65 12.31
C TRP A 9 -13.35 -4.07 12.78
N ALA A 10 -12.97 -2.92 12.22
CA ALA A 10 -11.75 -2.17 12.50
C ALA A 10 -12.02 -0.68 12.23
N PHE A 11 -11.21 0.22 12.80
CA PHE A 11 -11.41 1.67 12.67
C PHE A 11 -10.11 2.45 12.78
N GLY A 12 -10.15 3.76 12.55
CA GLY A 12 -8.95 4.60 12.52
C GLY A 12 -8.13 4.44 11.24
N LEU A 13 -8.77 4.11 10.13
CA LEU A 13 -8.19 4.11 8.79
C LEU A 13 -8.57 5.42 8.08
N ARG A 14 -7.72 5.90 7.17
CA ARG A 14 -7.91 7.19 6.49
C ARG A 14 -8.63 7.02 5.16
N ASN A 15 -8.01 6.27 4.26
CA ASN A 15 -8.52 5.98 2.93
C ASN A 15 -8.15 4.53 2.56
N PRO A 16 -8.90 3.54 3.09
CA PRO A 16 -8.67 2.13 2.81
C PRO A 16 -8.97 1.82 1.34
N TRP A 17 -7.95 1.85 0.48
CA TRP A 17 -8.10 1.83 -0.97
C TRP A 17 -8.39 0.44 -1.53
N ARG A 18 -7.57 -0.55 -1.16
CA ARG A 18 -7.73 -1.95 -1.57
C ARG A 18 -7.19 -2.89 -0.51
N PHE A 19 -7.88 -3.99 -0.30
CA PHE A 19 -7.46 -5.05 0.60
C PHE A 19 -7.51 -6.41 -0.08
N SER A 20 -6.81 -7.38 0.51
CA SER A 20 -6.87 -8.79 0.15
C SER A 20 -6.76 -9.67 1.39
N PHE A 21 -7.32 -10.87 1.30
CA PHE A 21 -7.08 -11.90 2.30
C PHE A 21 -5.96 -12.81 1.80
N ASP A 22 -5.02 -13.12 2.67
CA ASP A 22 -4.11 -14.24 2.44
C ASP A 22 -4.93 -15.53 2.36
N SER A 23 -4.91 -16.18 1.20
CA SER A 23 -5.68 -17.39 0.93
C SER A 23 -5.29 -18.58 1.82
N ARG A 24 -4.11 -18.55 2.46
CA ARG A 24 -3.65 -19.61 3.36
C ARG A 24 -3.95 -19.34 4.83
N SER A 25 -3.66 -18.13 5.32
CA SER A 25 -3.84 -17.80 6.74
C SER A 25 -5.17 -17.08 7.07
N GLY A 26 -5.85 -16.53 6.07
CA GLY A 26 -7.02 -15.66 6.26
C GLY A 26 -6.67 -14.26 6.80
N ALA A 27 -5.38 -13.91 6.88
CA ALA A 27 -4.94 -12.58 7.27
C ALA A 27 -5.40 -11.50 6.28
N LEU A 28 -5.95 -10.40 6.78
CA LEU A 28 -6.41 -9.27 5.97
C LEU A 28 -5.30 -8.24 5.80
N PHE A 29 -4.82 -8.03 4.58
CA PHE A 29 -3.88 -6.97 4.23
C PHE A 29 -4.60 -5.82 3.55
N LEU A 30 -4.25 -4.58 3.86
CA LEU A 30 -4.94 -3.39 3.35
C LEU A 30 -3.92 -2.32 2.97
N GLY A 31 -4.03 -1.73 1.77
CA GLY A 31 -3.40 -0.45 1.46
C GLY A 31 -4.26 0.71 1.97
N ASN A 32 -3.71 1.52 2.86
CA ASN A 32 -4.35 2.72 3.40
C ASN A 32 -3.60 3.95 2.89
N VAL A 33 -4.28 4.75 2.06
CA VAL A 33 -3.65 5.93 1.45
C VAL A 33 -3.60 7.06 2.46
N GLY A 34 -2.43 7.68 2.59
CA GLY A 34 -2.18 8.81 3.49
C GLY A 34 -3.03 10.01 3.14
N GLN A 35 -3.03 11.02 4.00
CA GLN A 35 -3.57 12.31 3.61
C GLN A 35 -2.56 13.08 2.78
N ASN A 36 -1.32 13.17 3.25
CA ASN A 36 -0.31 14.02 2.65
C ASN A 36 1.07 13.37 2.57
N ASP A 37 1.53 12.71 3.64
CA ASP A 37 2.96 12.39 3.79
C ASP A 37 3.30 10.91 3.75
N ILE A 38 2.40 10.02 4.22
CA ILE A 38 2.75 8.61 4.43
C ILE A 38 1.72 7.68 3.83
N GLU A 39 2.18 6.82 2.92
CA GLU A 39 1.41 5.67 2.45
C GLU A 39 1.61 4.47 3.35
N GLU A 40 0.54 3.69 3.58
CA GLU A 40 0.54 2.63 4.59
C GLU A 40 0.04 1.29 4.04
N VAL A 41 0.66 0.21 4.51
CA VAL A 41 0.13 -1.16 4.40
C VAL A 41 -0.17 -1.68 5.80
N GLU A 42 -1.40 -2.13 5.99
CA GLU A 42 -1.93 -2.64 7.25
C GLU A 42 -2.10 -4.15 7.24
N LEU A 43 -1.81 -4.77 8.38
CA LEU A 43 -2.30 -6.11 8.72
C LEU A 43 -3.53 -5.97 9.62
N VAL A 44 -4.71 -6.06 9.03
CA VAL A 44 -5.95 -5.69 9.71
C VAL A 44 -6.42 -6.78 10.67
N VAL A 45 -6.39 -6.45 11.96
CA VAL A 45 -6.89 -7.27 13.07
C VAL A 45 -8.20 -6.70 13.63
N ARG A 46 -9.12 -7.62 13.97
CA ARG A 46 -10.43 -7.32 14.54
C ARG A 46 -10.34 -6.40 15.77
N GLY A 47 -11.16 -5.36 15.77
CA GLY A 47 -11.39 -4.43 16.87
C GLY A 47 -10.26 -3.43 17.11
N ARG A 48 -9.25 -3.38 16.23
CA ARG A 48 -8.09 -2.50 16.37
C ARG A 48 -8.32 -1.12 15.78
N ASN A 49 -7.56 -0.16 16.32
CA ASN A 49 -7.55 1.24 15.93
C ASN A 49 -6.24 1.53 15.19
N TYR A 50 -6.31 1.95 13.93
CA TYR A 50 -5.15 2.29 13.10
C TYR A 50 -4.73 3.76 13.23
N GLY A 51 -5.35 4.48 14.18
CA GLY A 51 -4.83 5.77 14.64
C GLY A 51 -5.31 6.98 13.86
N TRP A 52 -5.85 6.84 12.65
CA TRP A 52 -6.37 7.99 11.92
C TRP A 52 -7.53 8.65 12.70
N ASN A 53 -7.54 9.98 12.87
CA ASN A 53 -6.61 10.94 12.30
C ASN A 53 -5.53 11.46 13.26
N PHE A 54 -5.23 10.80 14.38
CA PHE A 54 -4.12 11.17 15.29
C PHE A 54 -2.74 10.82 14.72
N LYS A 55 -2.65 9.78 13.89
CA LYS A 55 -1.43 9.32 13.24
C LYS A 55 -1.59 9.22 11.73
N GLU A 56 -0.47 9.37 11.04
CA GLU A 56 -0.26 9.08 9.62
C GLU A 56 1.06 8.29 9.54
N GLY A 57 0.98 6.98 9.32
CA GLY A 57 2.09 6.07 9.57
C GLY A 57 2.42 5.91 11.04
N THR A 58 3.71 5.78 11.33
CA THR A 58 4.25 5.83 12.69
C THR A 58 4.29 7.24 13.28
N LEU A 59 4.05 8.28 12.48
CA LEU A 59 4.15 9.69 12.88
C LEU A 59 2.80 10.25 13.38
N PHE A 60 2.84 11.38 14.07
CA PHE A 60 1.65 12.12 14.47
C PHE A 60 1.18 13.03 13.35
N PHE A 61 -0.13 13.07 13.14
CA PHE A 61 -0.75 13.93 12.14
C PHE A 61 -1.20 15.27 12.74
N HIS A 62 -0.67 16.36 12.20
CA HIS A 62 -0.97 17.74 12.56
C HIS A 62 -2.04 18.34 11.65
N ILE A 63 -3.11 18.86 12.26
CA ILE A 63 -4.17 19.56 11.53
C ILE A 63 -3.75 21.01 11.33
N ASN A 64 -3.58 21.45 10.10
CA ASN A 64 -3.17 22.82 9.78
C ASN A 64 -4.35 23.72 9.35
N GLY A 65 -5.44 23.72 10.11
CA GLY A 65 -6.63 24.53 9.81
C GLY A 65 -7.21 24.25 8.40
N ASN A 66 -7.23 25.29 7.54
CA ASN A 66 -7.66 25.19 6.14
C ASN A 66 -6.50 24.92 5.16
N GLU A 67 -5.27 24.82 5.67
CA GLU A 67 -4.08 24.49 4.90
C GLU A 67 -3.81 22.98 4.91
N VAL A 68 -2.75 22.58 4.21
CA VAL A 68 -2.31 21.18 4.12
C VAL A 68 -1.74 20.76 5.49
N GLY A 69 -2.34 19.73 6.11
CA GLY A 69 -1.80 19.11 7.32
C GLY A 69 -0.51 18.34 7.05
N PHE A 70 0.20 17.90 8.09
CA PHE A 70 1.49 17.24 7.91
C PHE A 70 1.80 16.23 9.04
N ALA A 71 2.69 15.30 8.76
CA ALA A 71 3.20 14.32 9.70
C ALA A 71 4.43 14.84 10.46
N SER A 72 4.54 14.51 11.75
CA SER A 72 5.65 14.92 12.63
C SER A 72 5.94 13.86 13.69
N GLU A 73 7.18 13.85 14.22
CA GLU A 73 7.57 13.01 15.35
C GLU A 73 6.92 13.45 16.67
N ASP A 74 6.58 14.74 16.79
CA ASP A 74 5.93 15.31 17.97
C ASP A 74 4.41 15.32 17.83
N PRO A 75 3.65 15.09 18.90
CA PRO A 75 2.19 15.14 18.85
C PRO A 75 1.68 16.56 18.59
N ASP A 76 0.56 16.65 17.86
CA ASP A 76 -0.12 17.93 17.60
C ASP A 76 -0.61 18.55 18.93
N PRO A 77 -0.06 19.70 19.35
CA PRO A 77 -0.37 20.32 20.63
C PRO A 77 -1.81 20.86 20.69
N SER A 78 -2.48 21.01 19.55
CA SER A 78 -3.88 21.43 19.49
C SER A 78 -4.87 20.31 19.82
N ARG A 79 -4.40 19.08 20.02
CA ARG A 79 -5.24 17.89 20.14
C ARG A 79 -5.28 17.35 21.56
N GLY A 80 -6.37 16.64 21.84
CA GLY A 80 -6.51 15.89 23.08
C GLY A 80 -5.49 14.74 23.21
N PRO A 81 -5.53 14.02 24.34
CA PRO A 81 -4.60 12.91 24.57
C PRO A 81 -4.71 11.84 23.48
N ILE A 82 -3.56 11.31 23.07
CA ILE A 82 -3.48 10.23 22.08
C ILE A 82 -4.23 9.00 22.64
N PRO A 83 -5.19 8.42 21.89
CA PRO A 83 -5.89 7.23 22.34
C PRO A 83 -4.90 6.06 22.54
N PRO A 84 -5.03 5.26 23.61
CA PRO A 84 -4.15 4.12 23.81
C PRO A 84 -4.46 2.99 22.80
N GLY A 85 -3.46 2.16 22.51
CA GLY A 85 -3.62 0.95 21.71
C GLY A 85 -3.83 1.21 20.21
N LEU A 86 -3.24 2.29 19.70
CA LEU A 86 -3.09 2.49 18.26
C LEU A 86 -2.15 1.43 17.69
N ILE A 87 -2.44 1.01 16.47
CA ILE A 87 -1.66 0.03 15.73
C ILE A 87 -0.91 0.75 14.61
N ASP A 88 0.40 0.54 14.56
CA ASP A 88 1.25 1.03 13.48
C ASP A 88 1.20 0.10 12.26
N PRO A 89 1.33 0.65 11.04
CA PRO A 89 1.33 -0.12 9.81
C PRO A 89 2.49 -1.10 9.74
N ILE A 90 2.32 -2.16 8.95
CA ILE A 90 3.38 -3.15 8.69
C ILE A 90 4.35 -2.70 7.60
N ALA A 91 4.00 -1.68 6.82
CA ALA A 91 4.90 -0.98 5.92
C ALA A 91 4.41 0.45 5.71
N GLN A 92 5.36 1.35 5.57
CA GLN A 92 5.07 2.74 5.23
C GLN A 92 6.21 3.35 4.40
N TYR A 93 5.90 4.35 3.59
CA TYR A 93 6.88 5.09 2.79
C TYR A 93 6.37 6.51 2.47
N ASP A 94 7.29 7.43 2.13
CA ASP A 94 6.99 8.86 1.94
C ASP A 94 6.36 9.14 0.56
N THR A 95 5.24 9.85 0.55
CA THR A 95 4.51 10.29 -0.66
C THR A 95 5.20 11.43 -1.44
N HIS A 96 6.08 12.20 -0.81
CA HIS A 96 6.67 13.39 -1.43
C HIS A 96 7.95 13.08 -2.21
N HIS A 97 8.62 11.96 -1.91
CA HIS A 97 9.85 11.54 -2.58
C HIS A 97 9.81 10.12 -3.13
N GLU A 98 8.94 9.26 -2.58
CA GLU A 98 9.03 7.82 -2.80
C GLU A 98 7.76 7.20 -3.39
N GLY A 99 6.73 7.95 -3.82
CA GLY A 99 5.53 7.44 -4.53
C GLY A 99 4.28 8.31 -4.36
N HIS A 100 3.18 8.05 -5.07
CA HIS A 100 1.95 8.87 -4.89
C HIS A 100 0.88 8.22 -4.03
N SER A 101 0.55 6.95 -4.28
CA SER A 101 -0.52 6.28 -3.54
C SER A 101 -0.32 4.78 -3.54
N VAL A 102 -0.44 4.15 -2.37
CA VAL A 102 -0.45 2.70 -2.23
C VAL A 102 -1.70 2.13 -2.89
N ILE A 103 -1.51 1.11 -3.71
CA ILE A 103 -2.60 0.43 -4.41
C ILE A 103 -3.08 -0.81 -3.64
N GLY A 104 -2.27 -1.34 -2.73
CA GLY A 104 -2.48 -2.64 -2.10
C GLY A 104 -1.97 -3.79 -2.97
N GLY A 105 -2.21 -5.03 -2.52
CA GLY A 105 -1.48 -6.19 -3.02
C GLY A 105 -2.01 -7.53 -2.51
N TYR A 106 -1.19 -8.56 -2.63
CA TYR A 106 -1.49 -9.94 -2.21
C TYR A 106 -0.26 -10.63 -1.65
N VAL A 107 -0.47 -11.61 -0.77
CA VAL A 107 0.59 -12.55 -0.40
C VAL A 107 0.82 -13.51 -1.56
N TYR A 108 2.06 -13.58 -2.05
CA TYR A 108 2.42 -14.45 -3.17
C TYR A 108 2.55 -15.92 -2.71
N HIS A 109 1.73 -16.78 -3.31
CA HIS A 109 1.72 -18.23 -3.08
C HIS A 109 1.95 -19.05 -4.35
N GLY A 110 2.23 -18.36 -5.47
CA GLY A 110 2.56 -18.97 -6.74
C GLY A 110 3.86 -19.78 -6.68
N GLY A 111 4.02 -20.65 -7.68
CA GLY A 111 5.21 -21.49 -7.82
C GLY A 111 6.25 -20.91 -8.77
N ALA A 112 5.86 -19.96 -9.63
CA ALA A 112 6.75 -19.47 -10.68
C ALA A 112 7.92 -18.64 -10.16
N ILE A 113 7.74 -17.87 -9.08
CA ILE A 113 8.75 -16.94 -8.52
C ILE A 113 9.05 -17.28 -7.06
N PRO A 114 9.91 -18.29 -6.79
CA PRO A 114 10.18 -18.74 -5.42
C PRO A 114 10.67 -17.63 -4.46
N GLN A 115 11.36 -16.62 -4.97
CA GLN A 115 11.89 -15.49 -4.18
C GLN A 115 10.80 -14.60 -3.58
N LEU A 116 9.56 -14.68 -4.11
CA LEU A 116 8.40 -13.95 -3.61
C LEU A 116 7.53 -14.79 -2.68
N HIS A 117 7.79 -16.10 -2.54
CA HIS A 117 6.94 -16.98 -1.73
C HIS A 117 6.74 -16.44 -0.31
N GLN A 118 5.48 -16.35 0.09
CA GLN A 118 5.00 -15.77 1.36
C GLN A 118 5.29 -14.29 1.59
N LYS A 119 5.80 -13.55 0.61
CA LYS A 119 5.91 -12.09 0.69
C LYS A 119 4.59 -11.44 0.29
N TYR A 120 4.23 -10.34 0.95
CA TYR A 120 3.15 -9.48 0.50
C TYR A 120 3.70 -8.56 -0.59
N VAL A 121 3.21 -8.73 -1.82
CA VAL A 121 3.59 -7.95 -2.99
C VAL A 121 2.50 -6.92 -3.26
N PHE A 122 2.85 -5.65 -3.27
CA PHE A 122 1.91 -4.54 -3.41
C PHE A 122 2.39 -3.50 -4.41
N GLY A 123 1.43 -2.74 -4.93
CA GLY A 123 1.66 -1.74 -5.95
C GLY A 123 1.66 -0.33 -5.38
N GLU A 124 2.35 0.55 -6.08
CA GLU A 124 2.31 1.99 -5.92
C GLU A 124 1.88 2.60 -7.26
N PHE A 125 0.95 3.55 -7.18
CA PHE A 125 0.22 4.08 -8.33
C PHE A 125 1.16 4.61 -9.43
N ALA A 126 2.03 5.56 -9.09
CA ALA A 126 3.02 6.18 -9.97
C ALA A 126 4.00 7.06 -9.18
N LEU A 127 5.25 7.14 -9.63
CA LEU A 127 6.22 8.08 -9.08
C LEU A 127 5.87 9.56 -9.29
N VAL A 128 5.24 9.90 -10.42
CA VAL A 128 4.97 11.30 -10.78
C VAL A 128 3.57 11.43 -11.37
N PHE A 129 2.77 12.32 -10.81
CA PHE A 129 1.45 12.70 -11.30
C PHE A 129 1.57 14.02 -12.06
N ARG A 130 1.44 13.98 -13.39
CA ARG A 130 1.52 15.18 -14.24
C ARG A 130 0.13 15.57 -14.72
N PHE A 131 -0.55 16.42 -13.97
CA PHE A 131 -1.81 17.00 -14.45
C PHE A 131 -1.55 17.93 -15.67
N PRO A 132 -2.38 17.93 -16.73
CA PRO A 132 -3.58 17.12 -16.98
C PRO A 132 -3.32 15.81 -17.73
N LEU A 133 -2.05 15.49 -18.04
CA LEU A 133 -1.66 14.41 -18.94
C LEU A 133 -1.66 13.01 -18.27
N GLY A 134 -1.82 12.97 -16.95
CA GLY A 134 -1.78 11.75 -16.15
C GLY A 134 -0.34 11.42 -15.70
N PRO A 135 -0.16 10.38 -14.87
CA PRO A 135 1.16 9.89 -14.55
C PRO A 135 1.84 9.29 -15.79
N HIS A 136 2.92 9.93 -16.24
CA HIS A 136 3.77 9.37 -17.28
C HIS A 136 4.79 8.43 -16.64
N ASP A 137 4.53 7.13 -16.76
CA ASP A 137 5.40 6.03 -16.36
C ASP A 137 5.75 5.95 -14.86
N SER A 138 6.12 4.73 -14.48
CA SER A 138 6.73 4.36 -13.20
C SER A 138 5.82 4.17 -12.00
N GLY A 139 4.65 3.54 -12.20
CA GLY A 139 4.11 2.70 -11.12
C GLY A 139 5.16 1.64 -10.72
N ARG A 140 5.24 1.35 -9.42
CA ARG A 140 6.23 0.42 -8.86
C ARG A 140 5.57 -0.72 -8.13
N LEU A 141 6.35 -1.79 -7.98
CA LEU A 141 5.97 -2.95 -7.20
C LEU A 141 6.95 -3.09 -6.04
N PHE A 142 6.41 -3.40 -4.89
CA PHE A 142 7.15 -3.60 -3.67
C PHE A 142 6.81 -4.96 -3.08
N SER A 143 7.69 -5.46 -2.23
CA SER A 143 7.40 -6.60 -1.40
C SER A 143 7.89 -6.37 0.02
N ILE A 144 7.16 -6.96 0.96
CA ILE A 144 7.59 -7.10 2.35
C ILE A 144 7.47 -8.56 2.76
N LYS A 145 8.35 -9.00 3.67
CA LYS A 145 8.14 -10.27 4.36
C LYS A 145 7.17 -10.02 5.53
N PRO A 146 5.92 -10.52 5.47
CA PRO A 146 5.01 -10.38 6.58
C PRO A 146 5.56 -11.16 7.78
N GLY A 147 5.65 -10.50 8.92
CA GLY A 147 6.12 -11.06 10.19
C GLY A 147 5.80 -10.07 11.30
N GLY A 148 5.43 -10.55 12.50
CA GLY A 148 4.90 -9.68 13.56
C GLY A 148 3.55 -9.03 13.20
N GLN A 149 2.84 -8.50 14.19
CA GLN A 149 1.52 -7.90 13.97
C GLN A 149 1.57 -6.38 13.70
N HIS A 150 2.63 -5.70 14.14
CA HIS A 150 2.69 -4.23 14.19
C HIS A 150 4.09 -3.70 13.82
N GLY A 151 4.12 -2.45 13.34
CA GLY A 151 5.33 -1.69 13.04
C GLY A 151 5.88 -1.95 11.65
N PRO A 152 6.58 -0.99 11.03
CA PRO A 152 7.06 -1.11 9.67
C PRO A 152 8.05 -2.27 9.48
N ARG A 153 8.06 -2.82 8.27
CA ARG A 153 9.02 -3.80 7.78
C ARG A 153 9.87 -3.19 6.68
N GLU A 154 11.03 -3.78 6.44
CA GLU A 154 11.87 -3.43 5.31
C GLU A 154 11.11 -3.68 4.00
N ILE A 155 10.94 -2.62 3.22
CA ILE A 155 10.31 -2.65 1.91
C ILE A 155 11.39 -2.94 0.86
N SER A 156 11.18 -3.96 0.04
CA SER A 156 12.03 -4.25 -1.11
C SER A 156 11.30 -3.89 -2.41
N GLN A 157 11.88 -3.02 -3.22
CA GLN A 157 11.37 -2.75 -4.57
C GLN A 157 11.68 -3.91 -5.51
N LEU A 158 10.69 -4.32 -6.29
CA LEU A 158 10.87 -5.29 -7.38
C LEU A 158 11.39 -4.55 -8.61
N ILE A 159 12.50 -5.03 -9.17
CA ILE A 159 13.05 -4.53 -10.42
C ILE A 159 12.37 -5.25 -11.58
N VAL A 160 11.77 -4.47 -12.48
CA VAL A 160 11.10 -4.98 -13.69
C VAL A 160 12.06 -4.93 -14.86
N VAL A 161 12.21 -6.04 -15.58
CA VAL A 161 13.09 -6.15 -16.76
C VAL A 161 12.34 -6.69 -17.98
N PRO A 162 12.76 -6.34 -19.21
CA PRO A 162 13.75 -5.32 -19.54
C PRO A 162 13.22 -3.89 -19.31
N GLY A 163 14.11 -2.90 -19.20
CA GLY A 163 13.73 -1.48 -19.16
C GLY A 163 13.65 -0.84 -17.77
N GLY A 164 13.70 -1.62 -16.69
CA GLY A 164 13.81 -1.10 -15.32
C GLY A 164 12.53 -0.53 -14.71
N ALA A 165 11.43 -0.44 -15.48
CA ALA A 165 10.16 0.13 -15.04
C ALA A 165 8.94 -0.55 -15.70
N LEU A 166 7.76 -0.42 -15.09
CA LEU A 166 6.51 -0.94 -15.64
C LEU A 166 5.99 -0.15 -16.85
N HIS A 167 6.40 1.11 -16.98
CA HIS A 167 5.88 2.05 -17.98
C HIS A 167 4.34 2.18 -17.99
N LEU A 168 3.74 2.05 -16.81
CA LEU A 168 2.30 2.12 -16.56
C LEU A 168 2.09 2.68 -15.15
N ALA A 169 0.97 3.37 -14.94
CA ALA A 169 0.41 3.54 -13.61
C ALA A 169 -0.24 2.23 -13.16
N VAL A 170 0.02 1.82 -11.91
CA VAL A 170 -0.58 0.62 -11.33
C VAL A 170 -1.96 1.00 -10.78
N LEU A 171 -3.01 0.36 -11.29
CA LEU A 171 -4.39 0.57 -10.84
C LEU A 171 -4.90 -0.58 -9.97
N GLY A 172 -4.21 -1.72 -10.03
CA GLY A 172 -4.53 -2.88 -9.21
C GLY A 172 -3.50 -3.98 -9.35
N ILE A 173 -3.54 -4.87 -8.38
CA ILE A 173 -2.93 -6.19 -8.48
C ILE A 173 -4.07 -7.22 -8.48
N GLY A 174 -3.89 -8.32 -9.20
CA GLY A 174 -4.76 -9.49 -9.20
C GLY A 174 -3.98 -10.74 -8.86
N GLN A 175 -4.68 -11.75 -8.33
CA GLN A 175 -4.14 -13.07 -8.03
C GLN A 175 -5.02 -14.14 -8.69
N ASP A 176 -4.40 -15.10 -9.38
CA ASP A 176 -5.13 -16.26 -9.93
C ASP A 176 -5.29 -17.40 -8.91
N ALA A 177 -5.99 -18.47 -9.31
CA ALA A 177 -6.23 -19.64 -8.46
C ALA A 177 -4.96 -20.42 -8.09
N HIS A 178 -3.84 -20.19 -8.80
CA HIS A 178 -2.54 -20.81 -8.51
C HIS A 178 -1.66 -19.92 -7.63
N GLY A 179 -2.13 -18.73 -7.25
CA GLY A 179 -1.38 -17.77 -6.42
C GLY A 179 -0.42 -16.90 -7.22
N GLU A 180 -0.46 -16.96 -8.56
CA GLU A 180 0.35 -16.09 -9.43
C GLU A 180 -0.26 -14.69 -9.50
N LEU A 181 0.59 -13.68 -9.65
CA LEU A 181 0.18 -12.29 -9.58
C LEU A 181 0.18 -11.60 -10.94
N TYR A 182 -0.73 -10.64 -11.05
CA TYR A 182 -0.95 -9.84 -12.24
C TYR A 182 -1.01 -8.37 -11.85
N VAL A 183 -0.42 -7.51 -12.67
CA VAL A 183 -0.52 -6.05 -12.55
C VAL A 183 -1.53 -5.55 -13.55
N LEU A 184 -2.46 -4.73 -13.06
CA LEU A 184 -3.46 -4.06 -13.87
C LEU A 184 -3.10 -2.57 -13.90
N GLY A 185 -3.01 -2.01 -15.09
CA GLY A 185 -2.56 -0.63 -15.24
C GLY A 185 -2.78 -0.06 -16.63
N ASN A 186 -2.49 1.22 -16.79
CA ASN A 186 -2.46 1.90 -18.08
C ASN A 186 -1.52 3.11 -18.02
N ILE A 187 -1.26 3.72 -19.18
CA ILE A 187 -0.36 4.88 -19.28
C ILE A 187 -1.01 6.20 -18.82
N SER A 188 -2.34 6.23 -18.65
CA SER A 188 -3.07 7.47 -18.36
C SER A 188 -3.37 7.65 -16.86
N GLY A 189 -3.23 6.59 -16.06
CA GLY A 189 -3.58 6.57 -14.64
C GLY A 189 -5.08 6.70 -14.34
N VAL A 190 -5.95 6.69 -15.36
CA VAL A 190 -7.40 6.86 -15.20
C VAL A 190 -8.16 5.66 -15.74
N PRO A 191 -9.33 5.30 -15.18
CA PRO A 191 -10.09 4.11 -15.58
C PRO A 191 -10.91 4.30 -16.86
N PHE A 192 -10.48 5.19 -17.76
CA PHE A 192 -11.18 5.53 -19.00
C PHE A 192 -10.38 5.12 -20.24
N GLY A 193 -11.10 4.88 -21.34
CA GLY A 193 -10.52 4.47 -22.61
C GLY A 193 -10.23 2.97 -22.71
N THR A 194 -9.37 2.58 -23.66
CA THR A 194 -9.09 1.18 -24.01
C THR A 194 -7.63 0.78 -23.80
N GLY A 195 -6.82 1.65 -23.18
CA GLY A 195 -5.39 1.43 -22.96
C GLY A 195 -5.03 0.54 -21.76
N GLY A 196 -6.03 -0.09 -21.12
CA GLY A 196 -5.84 -1.00 -20.00
C GLY A 196 -4.98 -2.20 -20.36
N ARG A 197 -4.07 -2.59 -19.46
CA ARG A 197 -3.20 -3.75 -19.60
C ARG A 197 -3.30 -4.63 -18.37
N VAL A 198 -3.15 -5.93 -18.60
CA VAL A 198 -2.99 -6.96 -17.56
C VAL A 198 -1.68 -7.67 -17.83
N LEU A 199 -0.72 -7.53 -16.92
CA LEU A 199 0.64 -8.09 -17.05
C LEU A 199 0.85 -9.16 -16.00
N LYS A 200 1.25 -10.37 -16.38
CA LYS A 200 1.61 -11.42 -15.43
C LYS A 200 3.02 -11.18 -14.89
N LEU A 201 3.21 -11.31 -13.58
CA LEU A 201 4.57 -11.36 -13.01
C LEU A 201 5.20 -12.70 -13.39
N VAL A 202 6.41 -12.63 -13.93
CA VAL A 202 7.24 -13.81 -14.27
C VAL A 202 8.65 -13.60 -13.70
N PRO A 203 9.43 -14.67 -13.49
CA PRO A 203 10.84 -14.54 -13.14
C PRO A 203 11.58 -13.70 -14.17
N ALA A 204 12.53 -12.89 -13.69
CA ALA A 204 13.51 -12.28 -14.58
C ALA A 204 14.31 -13.39 -15.28
N PRO A 205 14.74 -13.19 -16.54
CA PRO A 205 15.73 -14.07 -17.16
C PRO A 205 16.97 -14.18 -16.25
N GLU A 206 17.58 -15.36 -16.19
CA GLU A 206 18.91 -15.48 -15.60
C GLU A 206 19.84 -14.53 -16.36
N ALA A 207 20.68 -13.79 -15.64
CA ALA A 207 21.71 -12.99 -16.29
C ALA A 207 22.64 -13.97 -17.01
N ASP A 208 22.87 -13.78 -18.30
CA ASP A 208 23.95 -14.47 -18.99
C ASP A 208 25.27 -14.05 -18.30
N ASP A 209 25.94 -15.01 -17.65
CA ASP A 209 27.27 -14.83 -17.03
C ASP A 209 28.34 -14.41 -18.06
#